data_AF-A0A523BTJ3-F1
#
_entry.id   AF-A0A523BTJ3-F1
#
_cell.length_a   1.000
_cell.length_b   1.000
_cell.length_c   1.000
_cell.angle_alpha   90.00
_cell.angle_beta   90.00
_cell.angle_gamma   90.00
#
_symmetry.space_group_name_H-M   'P 1'
#
loop_
_entity.id
_entity.type
_entity.pdbx_description
1 polymer ?
#
loop_
_entity_poly.entity_id
_entity_poly.type
_entity_poly.pdbx_seq_one_letter_code
_entity_poly.pdbx_strand_id
1 'polypeptide(L)'
;MYPYVIRCNDHSVMVEVDGLAHADRYVLKAFRAVALKSAYCCHCQACQVECPTGALVTHEQVRVGDDCLACGLCLDLHGEAYLTAKSLATSEGGLGMNSAEKQSLPSYQTFGLQEGWLAEFFRSPQDWVSRNSLGNRQFDAMLLWLKHAELVTSGSSKRSLAVTALGERLAKRGAGDVVTWAVIWANLARNSTPVQWYLTAVPWGAVMTKAEWVAKMGETHSQSETTRRNAMTALFGLLTKTPLGHGLGLGEEVEPGKRTGGALYKRGWHDPEPVAILYALYRYAERTGRYELTVRELYEGADEGPYTLFGVRRETLEGILRGLSARGDGLIRVNIVLDLDNIFLDHTCKAVEVLDLA
;
A
#
# COMPACT_ATOMS: atom_id res chain seq x y z
N MET A 1 -32.25 -5.22 26.68
CA MET A 1 -32.80 -5.44 25.33
C MET A 1 -32.44 -4.20 24.52
N TYR A 2 -31.75 -4.36 23.39
CA TYR A 2 -31.32 -3.23 22.56
C TYR A 2 -32.41 -2.91 21.53
N PRO A 3 -33.01 -1.70 21.55
CA PRO A 3 -33.94 -1.30 20.51
C PRO A 3 -33.24 -1.28 19.15
N TYR A 4 -33.95 -1.69 18.10
CA TYR A 4 -33.39 -1.66 16.76
C TYR A 4 -34.43 -1.30 15.70
N VAL A 5 -33.97 -0.73 14.60
CA VAL A 5 -34.75 -0.37 13.42
C VAL A 5 -34.13 -1.03 12.20
N ILE A 6 -34.95 -1.72 11.41
CA ILE A 6 -34.52 -2.31 10.13
C ILE A 6 -35.11 -1.48 8.99
N ARG A 7 -34.26 -1.06 8.05
CA ARG A 7 -34.65 -0.40 6.80
C ARG A 7 -34.17 -1.23 5.62
N CYS A 8 -35.08 -1.59 4.73
CA CYS A 8 -34.77 -2.32 3.50
C CYS A 8 -34.82 -1.35 2.32
N ASN A 9 -33.69 -1.17 1.64
CA ASN A 9 -33.57 -0.44 0.37
C ASN A 9 -33.34 -1.45 -0.77
N ASP A 10 -33.49 -1.00 -2.03
CA ASP A 10 -33.41 -1.85 -3.23
C ASP A 10 -32.13 -2.71 -3.35
N HIS A 11 -31.02 -2.25 -2.76
CA HIS A 11 -29.72 -2.94 -2.80
C HIS A 11 -29.05 -3.13 -1.44
N SER A 12 -29.72 -2.81 -0.32
CA SER A 12 -29.11 -2.88 1.01
C SER A 12 -30.13 -3.00 2.14
N VAL A 13 -29.78 -3.77 3.18
CA VAL A 13 -30.51 -3.77 4.45
C VAL A 13 -29.67 -3.04 5.49
N MET A 14 -30.24 -2.00 6.09
CA MET A 14 -29.63 -1.25 7.19
C MET A 14 -30.31 -1.61 8.50
N VAL A 15 -29.51 -1.98 9.51
CA VAL A 15 -29.98 -2.25 10.88
C VAL A 15 -29.33 -1.26 11.81
N GLU A 16 -30.13 -0.38 12.40
CA GLU A 16 -29.71 0.60 13.39
C GLU A 16 -30.06 0.06 14.78
N VAL A 17 -29.09 0.02 15.70
CA VAL A 17 -29.26 -0.54 17.05
C VAL A 17 -28.90 0.53 18.07
N ASP A 18 -29.89 0.95 18.85
CA ASP A 18 -29.73 2.02 19.84
C ASP A 18 -28.94 1.55 21.06
N GLY A 19 -28.08 2.42 21.58
CA GLY A 19 -27.32 2.18 22.81
C GLY A 19 -26.16 1.19 22.67
N LEU A 20 -25.85 0.73 21.45
CA LEU A 20 -24.75 -0.23 21.21
C LEU A 20 -23.36 0.35 21.57
N ALA A 21 -23.18 1.67 21.49
CA ALA A 21 -21.93 2.35 21.86
C ALA A 21 -21.53 2.17 23.34
N HIS A 22 -22.51 1.89 24.21
CA HIS A 22 -22.28 1.66 25.64
C HIS A 22 -22.31 0.17 26.02
N ALA A 23 -22.39 -0.73 25.04
CA ALA A 23 -22.42 -2.15 25.27
C ALA A 23 -21.04 -2.69 25.69
N ASP A 24 -21.03 -3.73 26.53
CA ASP A 24 -19.78 -4.41 26.86
C ASP A 24 -19.18 -5.14 25.65
N ARG A 25 -17.91 -5.52 25.79
CA ARG A 25 -17.14 -6.18 24.71
C ARG A 25 -17.75 -7.48 24.21
N TYR A 26 -18.48 -8.22 25.06
CA TYR A 26 -19.08 -9.50 24.70
C TYR A 26 -20.34 -9.30 23.87
N VAL A 27 -21.17 -8.33 24.25
CA VAL A 27 -22.33 -7.91 23.48
C VAL A 27 -21.91 -7.37 22.11
N LEU A 28 -20.90 -6.51 22.06
CA LEU A 28 -20.34 -6.01 20.80
C LEU A 28 -19.80 -7.14 19.92
N LYS A 29 -19.14 -8.14 20.51
CA LYS A 29 -18.67 -9.34 19.77
C LYS A 29 -19.86 -10.12 19.19
N ALA A 30 -20.93 -10.31 19.95
CA ALA A 30 -22.12 -11.02 19.48
C ALA A 30 -22.81 -10.29 18.32
N PHE A 31 -22.99 -8.96 18.40
CA PHE A 31 -23.55 -8.17 17.30
C PHE A 31 -22.70 -8.23 16.03
N ARG A 32 -21.37 -8.18 16.17
CA ARG A 32 -20.46 -8.36 15.02
C ARG A 32 -20.60 -9.74 14.40
N ALA A 33 -20.73 -10.78 15.21
CA ALA A 33 -20.92 -12.15 14.72
C ALA A 33 -22.24 -12.29 13.96
N VAL A 34 -23.33 -11.71 14.46
CA VAL A 34 -24.63 -11.66 13.76
C VAL A 34 -24.48 -10.93 12.42
N ALA A 35 -23.91 -9.73 12.41
CA ALA A 35 -23.74 -8.94 11.19
C ALA A 35 -22.93 -9.69 10.11
N LEU A 36 -21.82 -10.32 10.49
CA LEU A 36 -20.99 -11.12 9.58
C LEU A 36 -21.74 -12.36 9.07
N LYS A 37 -22.43 -13.08 9.95
CA LYS A 37 -23.21 -14.27 9.57
C LYS A 37 -24.34 -13.89 8.63
N SER A 38 -25.04 -12.78 8.87
CA SER A 38 -26.12 -12.30 8.00
C SER A 38 -25.61 -11.82 6.64
N ALA A 39 -24.48 -11.09 6.60
CA ALA A 39 -23.96 -10.53 5.36
C ALA A 39 -23.32 -11.58 4.43
N TYR A 40 -22.68 -12.61 5.00
CA TYR A 40 -21.90 -13.59 4.23
C TYR A 40 -22.46 -15.01 4.30
N CYS A 41 -23.69 -15.21 4.78
CA CYS A 41 -24.29 -16.54 4.83
C CYS A 41 -24.35 -17.15 3.42
N CYS A 42 -23.67 -18.27 3.21
CA CYS A 42 -23.83 -19.11 2.02
C CYS A 42 -24.54 -20.43 2.34
N HIS A 43 -25.28 -20.49 3.44
CA HIS A 43 -25.99 -21.68 3.90
C HIS A 43 -25.07 -22.90 4.18
N CYS A 44 -23.84 -22.66 4.68
CA CYS A 44 -22.86 -23.73 4.97
C CYS A 44 -23.21 -24.61 6.20
N GLN A 45 -24.26 -24.27 6.94
CA GLN A 45 -24.78 -25.01 8.10
C GLN A 45 -23.82 -25.20 9.31
N ALA A 46 -22.59 -24.67 9.25
CA ALA A 46 -21.63 -24.80 10.35
C ALA A 46 -22.18 -24.26 11.69
N CYS A 47 -22.85 -23.10 11.67
CA CYS A 47 -23.44 -22.52 12.88
C CYS A 47 -24.68 -23.25 13.42
N GLN A 48 -25.34 -24.06 12.58
CA GLN A 48 -26.47 -24.88 12.98
C GLN A 48 -26.01 -26.09 13.82
N VAL A 49 -24.81 -26.63 13.53
CA VAL A 49 -24.20 -27.71 14.33
C VAL A 49 -23.86 -27.25 15.75
N GLU A 50 -23.46 -25.99 15.91
CA GLU A 50 -23.17 -25.38 17.22
C GLU A 50 -24.42 -25.08 18.06
N CYS A 51 -25.63 -25.27 17.51
CA CYS A 51 -26.87 -25.06 18.23
C CYS A 51 -27.23 -26.33 19.03
N PRO A 52 -27.14 -26.33 20.37
CA PRO A 52 -27.34 -27.54 21.17
C PRO A 52 -28.78 -28.06 21.13
N THR A 53 -29.76 -27.19 20.85
CA THR A 53 -31.17 -27.56 20.72
C THR A 53 -31.62 -27.75 19.28
N GLY A 54 -30.74 -27.52 18.29
CA GLY A 54 -31.12 -27.54 16.88
C GLY A 54 -32.09 -26.42 16.46
N ALA A 55 -32.31 -25.41 17.31
CA ALA A 55 -33.27 -24.33 17.05
C ALA A 55 -32.85 -23.37 15.91
N LEU A 56 -31.58 -23.36 15.50
CA LEU A 56 -31.11 -22.56 14.37
C LEU A 56 -31.15 -23.39 13.08
N VAL A 57 -31.94 -22.95 12.10
CA VAL A 57 -32.00 -23.54 10.76
C VAL A 57 -31.43 -22.54 9.77
N THR A 58 -30.42 -22.96 8.99
CA THR A 58 -29.79 -22.07 7.99
C THR A 58 -29.83 -22.59 6.56
N HIS A 59 -30.60 -23.64 6.26
CA HIS A 59 -30.83 -24.09 4.88
C HIS A 59 -31.92 -23.22 4.23
N GLU A 60 -31.69 -22.72 3.00
CA GLU A 60 -32.57 -21.81 2.22
C GLU A 60 -32.86 -20.45 2.88
N GLN A 61 -33.53 -20.44 4.04
CA GLN A 61 -33.84 -19.24 4.81
C GLN A 61 -33.41 -19.43 6.26
N VAL A 62 -32.74 -18.41 6.80
CA VAL A 62 -32.32 -18.43 8.21
C VAL A 62 -33.55 -18.28 9.10
N ARG A 63 -33.77 -19.25 9.99
CA ARG A 63 -34.86 -19.26 10.97
C ARG A 63 -34.34 -19.68 12.34
N VAL A 64 -34.90 -19.07 13.38
CA VAL A 64 -34.65 -19.42 14.78
C VAL A 64 -35.97 -19.88 15.38
N GLY A 65 -36.03 -21.12 15.84
CA GLY A 65 -37.21 -21.70 16.47
C GLY A 65 -37.37 -21.29 17.93
N ASP A 66 -38.55 -21.53 18.47
CA ASP A 66 -38.93 -21.15 19.84
C ASP A 66 -38.13 -21.90 20.91
N ASP A 67 -37.57 -23.06 20.58
CA ASP A 67 -36.70 -23.88 21.45
C ASP A 67 -35.27 -23.31 21.60
N CYS A 68 -35.05 -22.07 21.18
CA CYS A 68 -33.76 -21.39 21.29
C CYS A 68 -33.52 -20.92 22.73
N LEU A 69 -32.47 -21.44 23.36
CA LEU A 69 -32.07 -21.07 24.73
C LEU A 69 -31.32 -19.72 24.81
N ALA A 70 -31.21 -18.98 23.71
CA ALA A 70 -30.41 -17.74 23.60
C ALA A 70 -28.96 -17.87 24.13
N CYS A 71 -28.37 -19.07 24.04
CA CYS A 71 -27.06 -19.38 24.63
C CYS A 71 -25.87 -18.73 23.91
N GLY A 72 -26.06 -18.25 22.67
CA GLY A 72 -25.03 -17.55 21.90
C GLY A 72 -23.91 -18.44 21.33
N LEU A 73 -23.94 -19.77 21.54
CA LEU A 73 -22.90 -20.68 21.01
C LEU A 73 -22.81 -20.62 19.48
N CYS A 74 -23.95 -20.55 18.79
CA CYS A 74 -23.99 -20.39 17.33
C CYS A 74 -23.44 -19.04 16.83
N LEU A 75 -23.13 -18.09 17.74
CA LEU A 75 -22.48 -16.82 17.44
C LEU A 75 -20.97 -16.85 17.71
N ASP A 76 -20.44 -17.90 18.35
CA ASP A 76 -19.01 -17.99 18.54
C ASP A 76 -18.31 -18.16 17.19
N LEU A 77 -17.22 -17.42 17.04
CA LEU A 77 -16.36 -17.46 15.87
C LEU A 77 -15.00 -18.12 16.22
N HIS A 78 -14.86 -18.65 17.44
CA HIS A 78 -13.66 -19.29 17.97
C HIS A 78 -12.37 -18.45 17.82
N GLY A 79 -12.50 -17.12 17.80
CA GLY A 79 -11.37 -16.20 17.61
C GLY A 79 -10.97 -15.95 16.15
N GLU A 80 -11.71 -16.50 15.18
CA GLU A 80 -11.48 -16.34 13.75
C GLU A 80 -12.58 -15.48 13.06
N ALA A 81 -12.39 -15.13 11.79
CA ALA A 81 -13.46 -14.58 10.95
C ALA A 81 -14.42 -15.71 10.52
N TYR A 82 -15.71 -15.39 10.32
CA TYR A 82 -16.71 -16.33 9.82
C TYR A 82 -16.18 -17.04 8.55
N LEU A 83 -16.30 -18.37 8.48
CA LEU A 83 -15.63 -19.22 7.48
C LEU A 83 -15.80 -18.74 6.04
N THR A 84 -17.01 -18.30 5.66
CA THR A 84 -17.29 -17.78 4.32
C THR A 84 -16.69 -16.39 4.07
N ALA A 85 -16.65 -15.53 5.10
CA ALA A 85 -15.96 -14.25 5.03
C ALA A 85 -14.43 -14.47 4.91
N LYS A 86 -13.89 -15.53 5.53
CA LYS A 86 -12.49 -15.94 5.42
C LYS A 86 -12.16 -16.59 4.08
N SER A 87 -13.07 -17.33 3.44
CA SER A 87 -12.84 -17.87 2.09
C SER A 87 -12.86 -16.79 1.00
N LEU A 88 -13.54 -15.67 1.26
CA LEU A 88 -13.44 -14.45 0.45
C LEU A 88 -12.20 -13.62 0.82
N ALA A 89 -11.65 -13.82 2.03
CA ALA A 89 -10.33 -13.32 2.38
C ALA A 89 -9.27 -14.22 1.73
N THR A 90 -8.90 -13.88 0.50
CA THR A 90 -7.72 -14.45 -0.15
C THR A 90 -6.52 -14.37 0.80
N SER A 91 -5.76 -15.46 0.92
CA SER A 91 -4.52 -15.57 1.72
C SER A 91 -3.37 -14.67 1.24
N GLU A 92 -3.68 -13.70 0.39
CA GLU A 92 -2.78 -12.65 -0.06
C GLU A 92 -3.12 -11.41 0.75
N GLY A 93 -2.10 -10.77 1.32
CA GLY A 93 -2.22 -9.51 2.05
C GLY A 93 -2.84 -8.43 1.16
N GLY A 94 -4.17 -8.40 1.13
CA GLY A 94 -4.97 -7.37 0.50
C GLY A 94 -5.00 -6.15 1.38
N LEU A 95 -4.17 -5.17 1.02
CA LEU A 95 -4.39 -3.77 1.31
C LEU A 95 -5.79 -3.40 0.81
N GLY A 96 -6.75 -3.23 1.74
CA GLY A 96 -8.13 -2.92 1.36
C GLY A 96 -9.06 -2.74 2.56
N MET A 97 -8.95 -1.57 3.20
CA MET A 97 -10.00 -0.91 3.99
C MET A 97 -10.38 -1.54 5.33
N ASN A 98 -9.69 -1.12 6.41
CA ASN A 98 -10.31 -0.72 7.67
C ASN A 98 -9.31 0.05 8.56
N SER A 99 -9.69 1.31 8.83
CA SER A 99 -9.14 2.32 9.73
C SER A 99 -7.63 2.61 9.72
N ALA A 100 -7.32 3.89 9.53
CA ALA A 100 -6.00 4.51 9.66
C ALA A 100 -5.30 4.29 11.03
N GLU A 101 -5.87 3.50 11.95
CA GLU A 101 -5.38 3.32 13.32
C GLU A 101 -4.57 2.03 13.57
N LYS A 102 -4.47 1.10 12.60
CA LYS A 102 -3.75 -0.17 12.82
C LYS A 102 -2.93 -0.69 11.63
N GLN A 103 -2.33 0.18 10.83
CA GLN A 103 -1.27 -0.29 9.92
C GLN A 103 -0.03 -0.66 10.74
N SER A 104 0.30 -1.95 10.80
CA SER A 104 1.50 -2.43 11.50
C SER A 104 2.74 -1.86 10.80
N LEU A 105 3.64 -1.21 11.55
CA LEU A 105 4.89 -0.73 10.98
C LEU A 105 5.80 -1.93 10.65
N PRO A 106 6.15 -2.15 9.37
CA PRO A 106 7.15 -3.14 9.02
C PRO A 106 8.45 -2.78 9.73
N SER A 107 9.05 -3.77 10.38
CA SER A 107 10.25 -3.54 11.20
C SER A 107 11.44 -3.08 10.35
N TYR A 108 11.55 -3.57 9.10
CA TYR A 108 12.73 -3.45 8.21
C TYR A 108 14.08 -3.69 8.91
N GLN A 109 14.06 -4.24 10.13
CA GLN A 109 15.20 -4.40 11.03
C GLN A 109 16.12 -3.16 11.11
N THR A 110 15.58 -1.94 11.02
CA THR A 110 16.32 -0.65 10.95
C THR A 110 17.17 -0.42 9.69
N PHE A 111 17.19 -1.35 8.74
CA PHE A 111 17.97 -1.25 7.51
C PHE A 111 17.12 -0.65 6.39
N GLY A 112 17.57 0.47 5.84
CA GLY A 112 17.12 0.93 4.53
C GLY A 112 17.75 0.09 3.41
N LEU A 113 17.01 -0.06 2.31
CA LEU A 113 17.57 -0.59 1.06
C LEU A 113 18.77 0.26 0.64
N GLN A 114 19.79 -0.40 0.11
CA GLN A 114 21.04 0.24 -0.32
C GLN A 114 21.28 -0.06 -1.79
N GLU A 115 21.89 0.88 -2.51
CA GLU A 115 22.18 0.70 -3.93
C GLU A 115 23.04 -0.54 -4.21
N GLY A 116 24.08 -0.76 -3.40
CA GLY A 116 24.92 -1.95 -3.52
C GLY A 116 24.17 -3.28 -3.32
N TRP A 117 23.16 -3.31 -2.43
CA TRP A 117 22.32 -4.49 -2.21
C TRP A 117 21.46 -4.78 -3.44
N LEU A 118 20.86 -3.73 -4.02
CA LEU A 118 20.07 -3.87 -5.24
C LEU A 118 20.94 -4.31 -6.43
N ALA A 119 22.14 -3.75 -6.55
CA ALA A 119 23.11 -4.13 -7.58
C ALA A 119 23.58 -5.59 -7.44
N GLU A 120 23.74 -6.09 -6.21
CA GLU A 120 24.02 -7.51 -5.95
C GLU A 120 22.85 -8.41 -6.32
N PHE A 121 21.62 -8.00 -5.99
CA PHE A 121 20.40 -8.70 -6.38
C PHE A 121 20.27 -8.79 -7.91
N PHE A 122 20.41 -7.68 -8.63
CA PHE A 122 20.28 -7.67 -10.09
C PHE A 122 21.36 -8.46 -10.85
N ARG A 123 22.54 -8.68 -10.25
CA ARG A 123 23.58 -9.52 -10.86
C ARG A 123 23.18 -10.99 -10.96
N SER A 124 22.40 -11.50 -10.01
CA SER A 124 21.95 -12.90 -10.03
C SER A 124 20.59 -13.05 -9.32
N PRO A 125 19.49 -12.53 -9.88
CA PRO A 125 18.20 -12.45 -9.17
C PRO A 125 17.67 -13.81 -8.71
N GLN A 126 17.85 -14.85 -9.53
CA GLN A 126 17.34 -16.20 -9.26
C GLN A 126 18.14 -16.92 -8.16
N ASP A 127 19.46 -16.69 -8.09
CA ASP A 127 20.37 -17.33 -7.13
C ASP A 127 20.65 -16.45 -5.89
N TRP A 128 20.10 -15.24 -5.85
CA TRP A 128 20.46 -14.24 -4.85
C TRP A 128 20.23 -14.74 -3.41
N VAL A 129 19.17 -15.51 -3.18
CA VAL A 129 18.84 -16.08 -1.87
C VAL A 129 20.00 -16.94 -1.31
N SER A 130 20.73 -17.66 -2.15
CA SER A 130 21.82 -18.55 -1.73
C SER A 130 23.21 -17.93 -1.83
N ARG A 131 23.38 -16.85 -2.62
CA ARG A 131 24.70 -16.28 -2.96
C ARG A 131 24.97 -14.88 -2.43
N ASN A 132 24.00 -14.24 -1.77
CA ASN A 132 24.18 -12.89 -1.24
C ASN A 132 25.19 -12.83 -0.09
N SER A 133 25.77 -11.65 0.10
CA SER A 133 26.75 -11.34 1.15
C SER A 133 26.15 -10.74 2.43
N LEU A 134 24.82 -10.72 2.56
CA LEU A 134 24.13 -10.02 3.66
C LEU A 134 24.10 -10.85 4.94
N GLY A 135 24.22 -10.19 6.09
CA GLY A 135 23.92 -10.83 7.38
C GLY A 135 22.42 -11.14 7.52
N ASN A 136 22.05 -12.13 8.35
CA ASN A 136 20.66 -12.62 8.46
C ASN A 136 19.59 -11.52 8.59
N ARG A 137 19.80 -10.51 9.44
CA ARG A 137 18.83 -9.40 9.61
C ARG A 137 18.81 -8.43 8.41
N GLN A 138 19.94 -8.26 7.73
CA GLN A 138 20.03 -7.46 6.52
C GLN A 138 19.33 -8.16 5.37
N PHE A 139 19.50 -9.49 5.26
CA PHE A 139 18.79 -10.33 4.31
C PHE A 139 17.27 -10.23 4.51
N ASP A 140 16.77 -10.40 5.74
CA ASP A 140 15.35 -10.28 6.04
C ASP A 140 14.78 -8.89 5.67
N ALA A 141 15.52 -7.83 5.97
CA ALA A 141 15.14 -6.47 5.62
C ALA A 141 15.13 -6.24 4.10
N MET A 142 16.19 -6.67 3.41
CA MET A 142 16.32 -6.56 1.96
C MET A 142 15.21 -7.33 1.24
N LEU A 143 14.90 -8.55 1.68
CA LEU A 143 13.81 -9.34 1.14
C LEU A 143 12.46 -8.62 1.29
N LEU A 144 12.22 -7.96 2.43
CA LEU A 144 11.00 -7.19 2.64
C LEU A 144 10.93 -5.95 1.73
N TRP A 145 12.05 -5.26 1.52
CA TRP A 145 12.13 -4.15 0.56
C TRP A 145 11.83 -4.62 -0.87
N LEU A 146 12.43 -5.72 -1.32
CA LEU A 146 12.18 -6.30 -2.64
C LEU A 146 10.70 -6.67 -2.83
N LYS A 147 10.07 -7.25 -1.81
CA LYS A 147 8.63 -7.58 -1.84
C LYS A 147 7.76 -6.34 -1.91
N HIS A 148 8.00 -5.34 -1.06
CA HIS A 148 7.22 -4.12 -1.06
C HIS A 148 7.45 -3.26 -2.32
N ALA A 149 8.61 -3.38 -2.94
CA ALA A 149 8.88 -2.77 -4.24
C ALA A 149 8.32 -3.59 -5.42
N GLU A 150 7.70 -4.75 -5.17
CA GLU A 150 7.12 -5.66 -6.17
C GLU A 150 8.13 -6.26 -7.15
N LEU A 151 9.42 -6.31 -6.77
CA LEU A 151 10.48 -6.93 -7.58
C LEU A 151 10.45 -8.45 -7.48
N VAL A 152 9.89 -8.97 -6.40
CA VAL A 152 9.85 -10.39 -6.08
C VAL A 152 8.53 -10.75 -5.43
N THR A 153 8.06 -11.97 -5.66
CA THR A 153 6.94 -12.56 -4.92
C THR A 153 7.42 -13.71 -4.05
N SER A 154 6.62 -14.06 -3.05
CA SER A 154 6.86 -15.28 -2.27
C SER A 154 6.62 -16.47 -3.20
N GLY A 155 7.60 -17.35 -3.35
CA GLY A 155 7.40 -18.62 -4.04
C GLY A 155 6.64 -19.62 -3.18
N SER A 156 6.50 -20.85 -3.69
CA SER A 156 5.82 -21.97 -3.04
C SER A 156 6.42 -22.43 -1.70
N SER A 157 7.57 -21.90 -1.27
CA SER A 157 8.20 -22.15 0.03
C SER A 157 8.84 -20.88 0.60
N LYS A 158 9.12 -20.86 1.91
CA LYS A 158 9.81 -19.75 2.59
C LYS A 158 11.18 -19.38 1.99
N ARG A 159 11.78 -20.24 1.16
CA ARG A 159 13.08 -20.03 0.49
C ARG A 159 13.02 -19.99 -1.03
N SER A 160 11.86 -20.23 -1.65
CA SER A 160 11.71 -19.97 -3.08
C SER A 160 11.21 -18.55 -3.26
N LEU A 161 11.96 -17.80 -4.05
CA LEU A 161 11.68 -16.42 -4.42
C LEU A 161 11.48 -16.41 -5.92
N ALA A 162 10.36 -15.88 -6.39
CA ALA A 162 10.12 -15.68 -7.81
C ALA A 162 10.35 -14.20 -8.12
N VAL A 163 11.22 -13.93 -9.09
CA VAL A 163 11.43 -12.57 -9.61
C VAL A 163 10.22 -12.22 -10.47
N THR A 164 9.67 -11.02 -10.27
CA THR A 164 8.51 -10.57 -11.06
C THR A 164 8.94 -10.08 -12.43
N ALA A 165 7.98 -9.95 -13.35
CA ALA A 165 8.22 -9.32 -14.64
C ALA A 165 8.71 -7.85 -14.52
N LEU A 166 8.39 -7.18 -13.40
CA LEU A 166 8.96 -5.88 -13.08
C LEU A 166 10.43 -6.02 -12.64
N GLY A 167 10.71 -6.95 -11.72
CA GLY A 167 12.07 -7.21 -11.24
C GLY A 167 13.04 -7.56 -12.36
N GLU A 168 12.61 -8.36 -13.34
CA GLU A 168 13.41 -8.68 -14.54
C GLU A 168 13.70 -7.45 -15.40
N ARG A 169 12.72 -6.58 -15.62
CA ARG A 169 12.90 -5.34 -16.41
C ARG A 169 13.85 -4.36 -15.71
N LEU A 170 13.67 -4.17 -14.40
CA LEU A 170 14.55 -3.29 -13.63
C LEU A 170 15.96 -3.87 -13.52
N ALA A 171 16.12 -5.19 -13.49
CA ALA A 171 17.45 -5.82 -13.54
C ALA A 171 18.18 -5.53 -14.86
N LYS A 172 17.47 -5.47 -16.00
CA LYS A 172 18.05 -5.08 -17.30
C LYS A 172 18.49 -3.61 -17.33
N ARG A 173 17.73 -2.71 -16.70
CA ARG A 173 18.07 -1.28 -16.56
C ARG A 173 19.24 -1.06 -15.58
N GLY A 174 19.26 -1.85 -14.51
CA GLY A 174 20.32 -1.84 -13.51
C GLY A 174 20.04 -0.89 -12.34
N ALA A 175 20.83 -1.08 -11.27
CA ALA A 175 20.69 -0.33 -10.02
C ALA A 175 21.27 1.10 -10.07
N GLY A 176 22.07 1.43 -11.10
CA GLY A 176 22.60 2.79 -11.30
C GLY A 176 21.65 3.71 -12.07
N ASP A 177 20.54 3.19 -12.60
CA ASP A 177 19.56 3.96 -13.35
C ASP A 177 18.56 4.65 -12.41
N VAL A 178 18.40 5.97 -12.56
CA VAL A 178 17.51 6.78 -11.72
C VAL A 178 16.03 6.38 -11.84
N VAL A 179 15.61 5.93 -13.03
CA VAL A 179 14.24 5.47 -13.28
C VAL A 179 13.96 4.18 -12.52
N THR A 180 14.96 3.31 -12.36
CA THR A 180 14.82 2.10 -11.52
C THR A 180 14.42 2.47 -10.10
N TRP A 181 15.06 3.51 -9.53
CA TRP A 181 14.73 4.00 -8.20
C TRP A 181 13.38 4.72 -8.16
N ALA A 182 13.03 5.50 -9.18
CA ALA A 182 11.72 6.14 -9.27
C ALA A 182 10.57 5.10 -9.29
N VAL A 183 10.75 3.99 -10.02
CA VAL A 183 9.80 2.88 -10.07
C VAL A 183 9.73 2.13 -8.74
N ILE A 184 10.87 1.83 -8.11
CA ILE A 184 10.92 1.23 -6.77
C ILE A 184 10.16 2.11 -5.77
N TRP A 185 10.39 3.42 -5.79
CA TRP A 185 9.73 4.37 -4.91
C TRP A 185 8.22 4.41 -5.11
N ALA A 186 7.76 4.44 -6.36
CA ALA A 186 6.34 4.40 -6.70
C ALA A 186 5.63 3.15 -6.13
N ASN A 187 6.32 2.01 -6.09
CA ASN A 187 5.76 0.77 -5.55
C ASN A 187 5.82 0.75 -4.02
N LEU A 188 6.92 1.22 -3.43
CA LEU A 188 7.03 1.37 -1.99
C LEU A 188 5.97 2.32 -1.43
N ALA A 189 5.58 3.36 -2.16
CA ALA A 189 4.48 4.24 -1.80
C ALA A 189 3.15 3.50 -1.59
N ARG A 190 2.93 2.33 -2.20
CA ARG A 190 1.72 1.52 -1.98
C ARG A 190 1.86 0.49 -0.88
N ASN A 191 3.06 -0.02 -0.69
CA ASN A 191 3.26 -1.25 0.07
C ASN A 191 4.04 -1.02 1.38
N SER A 192 4.61 0.18 1.58
CA SER A 192 5.43 0.51 2.74
C SER A 192 4.80 1.64 3.57
N THR A 193 4.28 1.30 4.75
CA THR A 193 3.69 2.28 5.69
C THR A 193 4.63 3.45 6.04
N PRO A 194 5.95 3.24 6.28
CA PRO A 194 6.87 4.36 6.50
C PRO A 194 6.96 5.30 5.29
N VAL A 195 6.93 4.77 4.06
CA VAL A 195 6.96 5.58 2.84
C VAL A 195 5.64 6.31 2.64
N GLN A 196 4.49 5.65 2.85
CA GLN A 196 3.17 6.29 2.82
C GLN A 196 3.07 7.46 3.79
N TRP A 197 3.51 7.24 5.02
CA TRP A 197 3.59 8.29 6.02
C TRP A 197 4.50 9.43 5.55
N TYR A 198 5.66 9.13 4.95
CA TYR A 198 6.57 10.15 4.46
C TYR A 198 5.99 11.02 3.35
N LEU A 199 5.23 10.41 2.44
CA LEU A 199 4.58 11.14 1.35
C LEU A 199 3.49 12.09 1.84
N THR A 200 2.73 11.66 2.84
CA THR A 200 1.54 12.39 3.34
C THR A 200 1.84 13.35 4.48
N ALA A 201 2.76 13.01 5.38
CA ALA A 201 3.02 13.77 6.61
C ALA A 201 4.20 14.74 6.52
N VAL A 202 5.13 14.55 5.58
CA VAL A 202 6.29 15.44 5.39
C VAL A 202 6.04 16.34 4.17
N PRO A 203 5.83 17.66 4.35
CA PRO A 203 5.58 18.58 3.24
C PRO A 203 6.78 18.69 2.30
N TRP A 204 6.51 18.95 1.01
CA TRP A 204 7.55 19.39 0.08
C TRP A 204 8.17 20.71 0.55
N GLY A 205 9.48 20.84 0.41
CA GLY A 205 10.24 21.98 0.92
C GLY A 205 10.60 21.91 2.41
N ALA A 206 10.20 20.86 3.13
CA ALA A 206 10.53 20.71 4.55
C ALA A 206 11.97 20.24 4.76
N VAL A 207 12.61 20.76 5.80
CA VAL A 207 13.87 20.26 6.36
C VAL A 207 13.57 19.65 7.72
N MET A 208 13.82 18.36 7.89
CA MET A 208 13.47 17.66 9.13
C MET A 208 14.50 16.60 9.50
N THR A 209 14.73 16.47 10.80
CA THR A 209 15.56 15.42 11.42
C THR A 209 14.77 14.14 11.64
N LYS A 210 15.50 13.05 11.86
CA LYS A 210 14.88 11.76 12.23
C LYS A 210 14.09 11.82 13.52
N ALA A 211 14.52 12.62 14.50
CA ALA A 211 13.81 12.78 15.76
C ALA A 211 12.44 13.42 15.54
N GLU A 212 12.37 14.45 14.69
CA GLU A 212 11.11 15.10 14.31
C GLU A 212 10.20 14.16 13.54
N TRP A 213 10.73 13.30 12.67
CA TRP A 213 9.93 12.26 12.00
C TRP A 213 9.32 11.27 13.00
N VAL A 214 10.07 10.83 14.00
CA VAL A 214 9.57 9.90 15.04
C VAL A 214 8.48 10.55 15.88
N ALA A 215 8.67 11.81 16.26
CA ALA A 215 7.68 12.59 17.00
C ALA A 215 6.39 12.75 16.17
N LYS A 216 6.52 13.24 14.93
CA LYS A 216 5.41 13.47 14.02
C LYS A 216 4.66 12.18 13.66
N MET A 217 5.36 11.07 13.46
CA MET A 217 4.73 9.76 13.25
C MET A 217 3.87 9.34 14.44
N GLY A 218 4.21 9.77 15.67
CA GLY A 218 3.40 9.51 16.86
C GLY A 218 2.03 10.19 16.87
N GLU A 219 1.83 11.21 16.04
CA GLU A 219 0.54 11.91 15.91
C GLU A 219 -0.51 11.00 15.24
N THR A 220 -0.09 10.12 14.33
CA THR A 220 -0.99 9.26 13.54
C THR A 220 -0.85 7.77 13.84
N HIS A 221 0.26 7.33 14.45
CA HIS A 221 0.57 5.92 14.70
C HIS A 221 0.79 5.63 16.19
N SER A 222 -0.08 4.77 16.76
CA SER A 222 -0.10 4.43 18.19
C SER A 222 1.00 3.47 18.65
N GLN A 223 1.87 2.99 17.75
CA GLN A 223 2.97 2.10 18.11
C GLN A 223 4.01 2.74 19.04
N SER A 224 4.76 1.88 19.74
CA SER A 224 5.85 2.31 20.62
C SER A 224 6.84 3.23 19.90
N GLU A 225 7.42 4.16 20.65
CA GLU A 225 8.44 5.07 20.13
C GLU A 225 9.63 4.32 19.53
N THR A 226 10.04 3.19 20.11
CA THR A 226 11.09 2.32 19.57
C THR A 226 10.71 1.76 18.20
N THR A 227 9.47 1.30 18.02
CA THR A 227 8.98 0.80 16.72
C THR A 227 8.99 1.91 15.67
N ARG A 228 8.49 3.11 16.03
CA ARG A 228 8.53 4.30 15.15
C ARG A 228 9.96 4.69 14.79
N ARG A 229 10.87 4.73 15.77
CA ARG A 229 12.30 4.99 15.57
C ARG A 229 12.96 3.99 14.62
N ASN A 230 12.62 2.71 14.73
CA ASN A 230 13.16 1.68 13.85
C ASN A 230 12.70 1.86 12.41
N ALA A 231 11.40 2.11 12.20
CA ALA A 231 10.84 2.41 10.90
C ALA A 231 11.47 3.65 10.26
N MET A 232 11.57 4.75 11.01
CA MET A 232 12.19 5.99 10.53
C MET A 232 13.69 5.84 10.27
N THR A 233 14.39 4.99 11.03
CA THR A 233 15.80 4.69 10.76
C THR A 233 15.98 3.93 9.44
N ALA A 234 15.08 2.99 9.13
CA ALA A 234 15.10 2.29 7.85
C ALA A 234 14.77 3.24 6.68
N LEU A 235 13.77 4.11 6.83
CA LEU A 235 13.42 5.11 5.81
C LEU A 235 14.54 6.14 5.58
N PHE A 236 15.15 6.66 6.66
CA PHE A 236 16.34 7.53 6.55
C PHE A 236 17.44 6.83 5.75
N GLY A 237 17.74 5.58 6.11
CA GLY A 237 18.74 4.78 5.42
C GLY A 237 18.43 4.58 3.93
N LEU A 238 17.15 4.37 3.58
CA LEU A 238 16.71 4.25 2.19
C LEU A 238 17.03 5.53 1.41
N LEU A 239 16.71 6.71 1.95
CA LEU A 239 16.93 7.99 1.28
C LEU A 239 18.42 8.35 1.19
N THR A 240 19.19 8.12 2.25
CA THR A 240 20.61 8.53 2.32
C THR A 240 21.55 7.56 1.59
N LYS A 241 21.15 6.31 1.37
CA LYS A 241 22.02 5.26 0.77
C LYS A 241 21.62 4.86 -0.65
N THR A 242 20.75 5.65 -1.28
CA THR A 242 20.29 5.41 -2.65
C THR A 242 20.16 6.74 -3.40
N PRO A 243 20.03 6.70 -4.74
CA PRO A 243 19.70 7.87 -5.54
C PRO A 243 18.37 8.54 -5.22
N LEU A 244 17.50 7.96 -4.37
CA LEU A 244 16.23 8.57 -3.97
C LEU A 244 16.44 9.92 -3.26
N GLY A 245 17.38 9.99 -2.32
CA GLY A 245 17.62 11.22 -1.56
C GLY A 245 18.19 12.33 -2.43
N HIS A 246 19.39 12.09 -2.99
CA HIS A 246 20.14 13.11 -3.74
C HIS A 246 19.74 13.25 -5.21
N GLY A 247 19.44 12.13 -5.89
CA GLY A 247 19.11 12.12 -7.31
C GLY A 247 17.68 12.59 -7.58
N LEU A 248 16.71 12.11 -6.80
CA LEU A 248 15.29 12.50 -6.94
C LEU A 248 14.88 13.64 -6.00
N GLY A 249 15.80 14.14 -5.16
CA GLY A 249 15.51 15.22 -4.22
C GLY A 249 14.50 14.85 -3.13
N LEU A 250 14.34 13.56 -2.82
CA LEU A 250 13.37 13.08 -1.82
C LEU A 250 13.90 13.17 -0.40
N GLY A 251 15.15 13.57 -0.19
CA GLY A 251 15.77 13.62 1.12
C GLY A 251 17.25 13.94 1.01
N GLU A 252 17.58 15.18 0.68
CA GLU A 252 18.95 15.67 0.52
C GLU A 252 19.56 15.99 1.88
N GLU A 253 20.79 15.55 2.13
CA GLU A 253 21.50 15.91 3.36
C GLU A 253 21.86 17.40 3.35
N VAL A 254 21.39 18.15 4.34
CA VAL A 254 21.65 19.61 4.45
C VAL A 254 23.11 19.91 4.81
N GLU A 255 23.76 19.03 5.58
CA GLU A 255 25.18 19.13 5.94
C GLU A 255 25.89 17.79 5.63
N PRO A 256 26.34 17.59 4.38
CA PRO A 256 26.99 16.35 3.97
C PRO A 256 28.22 16.07 4.82
N GLY A 257 28.33 14.87 5.39
CA GLY A 257 29.52 14.42 6.11
C GLY A 257 29.56 14.67 7.63
N LYS A 258 28.53 15.29 8.23
CA LYS A 258 28.34 15.20 9.70
C LYS A 258 27.65 13.87 10.05
N ARG A 259 28.02 13.31 11.22
CA ARG A 259 27.56 11.99 11.72
C ARG A 259 26.05 11.78 11.59
N THR A 260 25.68 10.51 11.40
CA THR A 260 24.34 9.92 11.37
C THR A 260 23.30 10.69 12.19
N GLY A 261 22.30 11.29 11.52
CA GLY A 261 21.20 12.01 12.17
C GLY A 261 20.98 13.45 11.70
N GLY A 262 21.72 13.91 10.67
CA GLY A 262 21.47 15.21 10.02
C GLY A 262 20.04 15.34 9.47
N ALA A 263 19.57 16.57 9.34
CA ALA A 263 18.28 16.86 8.74
C ALA A 263 18.30 16.56 7.24
N LEU A 264 17.18 16.05 6.72
CA LEU A 264 16.97 15.84 5.29
C LEU A 264 16.03 16.92 4.75
N TYR A 265 16.37 17.44 3.59
CA TYR A 265 15.57 18.37 2.81
C TYR A 265 14.75 17.63 1.75
N LYS A 266 13.42 17.69 1.85
CA LYS A 266 12.48 17.08 0.89
C LYS A 266 12.21 18.07 -0.25
N ARG A 267 13.15 18.19 -1.20
CA ARG A 267 13.11 19.19 -2.28
C ARG A 267 12.10 18.87 -3.39
N GLY A 268 12.02 17.61 -3.79
CA GLY A 268 11.34 17.16 -5.01
C GLY A 268 12.28 17.04 -6.21
N TRP A 269 11.86 16.26 -7.20
CA TRP A 269 12.68 15.88 -8.36
C TRP A 269 12.65 16.98 -9.41
N HIS A 270 13.80 17.63 -9.58
CA HIS A 270 13.93 18.80 -10.47
C HIS A 270 13.84 18.46 -11.96
N ASP A 271 14.50 17.38 -12.37
CA ASP A 271 14.59 16.94 -13.76
C ASP A 271 14.12 15.48 -13.88
N PRO A 272 12.80 15.24 -13.81
CA PRO A 272 12.26 13.90 -13.82
C PRO A 272 12.27 13.27 -15.19
N GLU A 273 12.67 12.01 -15.24
CA GLU A 273 12.69 11.21 -16.46
C GLU A 273 11.25 10.96 -16.98
N PRO A 274 10.94 11.27 -18.24
CA PRO A 274 9.58 11.14 -18.79
C PRO A 274 8.97 9.74 -18.62
N VAL A 275 9.80 8.68 -18.73
CA VAL A 275 9.37 7.30 -18.51
C VAL A 275 8.93 7.03 -17.07
N ALA A 276 9.59 7.61 -16.07
CA ALA A 276 9.22 7.45 -14.67
C ALA A 276 7.89 8.16 -14.36
N ILE A 277 7.66 9.31 -14.99
CA ILE A 277 6.40 10.04 -14.91
C ILE A 277 5.27 9.22 -15.55
N LEU A 278 5.50 8.67 -16.74
CA LEU A 278 4.52 7.83 -17.42
C LEU A 278 4.20 6.57 -16.61
N TYR A 279 5.21 5.91 -16.02
CA TYR A 279 5.00 4.80 -15.11
C TYR A 279 4.09 5.17 -13.93
N ALA A 280 4.36 6.31 -13.27
CA ALA A 280 3.55 6.78 -12.14
C ALA A 280 2.09 7.07 -12.52
N LEU A 281 1.84 7.61 -13.72
CA LEU A 281 0.49 7.86 -14.23
C LEU A 281 -0.26 6.54 -14.48
N TYR A 282 0.38 5.59 -15.16
CA TYR A 282 -0.21 4.27 -15.40
C TYR A 282 -0.49 3.53 -14.09
N ARG A 283 0.42 3.61 -13.12
CA ARG A 283 0.16 3.08 -11.78
C ARG A 283 -1.10 3.70 -11.21
N TYR A 284 -1.20 5.03 -11.19
CA TYR A 284 -2.40 5.72 -10.67
C TYR A 284 -3.69 5.30 -11.38
N ALA A 285 -3.65 5.17 -12.70
CA ALA A 285 -4.77 4.71 -13.50
C ALA A 285 -5.18 3.27 -13.17
N GLU A 286 -4.23 2.35 -13.04
CA GLU A 286 -4.50 0.96 -12.64
C GLU A 286 -5.16 0.86 -11.27
N ARG A 287 -4.74 1.70 -10.31
CA ARG A 287 -5.34 1.69 -8.96
C ARG A 287 -6.77 2.20 -8.97
N THR A 288 -7.02 3.28 -9.71
CA THR A 288 -8.33 3.95 -9.73
C THR A 288 -9.29 3.34 -10.74
N GLY A 289 -8.79 2.52 -11.68
CA GLY A 289 -9.54 2.04 -12.84
C GLY A 289 -9.87 3.14 -13.86
N ARG A 290 -9.28 4.34 -13.72
CA ARG A 290 -9.54 5.50 -14.59
C ARG A 290 -8.30 5.83 -15.41
N TYR A 291 -8.43 5.75 -16.73
CA TYR A 291 -7.36 6.10 -17.69
C TYR A 291 -7.56 7.47 -18.33
N GLU A 292 -8.65 8.15 -17.98
CA GLU A 292 -8.91 9.55 -18.28
C GLU A 292 -8.69 10.36 -17.01
N LEU A 293 -7.68 11.21 -17.05
CA LEU A 293 -7.15 11.95 -15.92
C LEU A 293 -7.10 13.45 -16.23
N THR A 294 -6.90 14.28 -15.20
CA THR A 294 -6.65 15.71 -15.36
C THR A 294 -5.37 16.11 -14.62
N VAL A 295 -4.63 17.10 -15.12
CA VAL A 295 -3.44 17.61 -14.41
C VAL A 295 -3.84 18.08 -13.02
N ARG A 296 -4.96 18.80 -12.89
CA ARG A 296 -5.46 19.32 -11.61
C ARG A 296 -5.66 18.23 -10.55
N GLU A 297 -6.26 17.09 -10.91
CA GLU A 297 -6.49 16.02 -9.92
C GLU A 297 -5.19 15.48 -9.30
N LEU A 298 -4.10 15.47 -10.08
CA LEU A 298 -2.78 15.01 -9.65
C LEU A 298 -2.15 15.92 -8.57
N TYR A 299 -2.66 17.14 -8.39
CA TYR A 299 -2.18 18.11 -7.39
C TYR A 299 -3.17 18.32 -6.25
N GLU A 300 -4.47 18.16 -6.47
CA GLU A 300 -5.51 18.55 -5.51
C GLU A 300 -6.10 17.40 -4.70
N GLY A 301 -5.88 16.14 -5.09
CA GLY A 301 -6.53 15.02 -4.37
C GLY A 301 -6.01 13.62 -4.67
N ALA A 302 -4.93 13.45 -5.43
CA ALA A 302 -4.40 12.14 -5.74
C ALA A 302 -3.47 11.62 -4.62
N ASP A 303 -3.85 10.49 -4.01
CA ASP A 303 -3.04 9.77 -3.01
C ASP A 303 -1.71 9.24 -3.58
N GLU A 304 -1.60 9.19 -4.90
CA GLU A 304 -0.41 8.82 -5.65
C GLU A 304 -0.42 9.54 -7.00
N GLY A 305 0.75 9.70 -7.62
CA GLY A 305 0.90 10.43 -8.87
C GLY A 305 2.22 11.21 -8.89
N PRO A 306 2.59 11.84 -10.02
CA PRO A 306 3.89 12.46 -10.17
C PRO A 306 4.25 13.48 -9.08
N TYR A 307 3.29 14.33 -8.69
CA TYR A 307 3.51 15.29 -7.60
C TYR A 307 3.61 14.62 -6.23
N THR A 308 2.67 13.75 -5.88
CA THR A 308 2.68 13.05 -4.60
C THR A 308 3.93 12.18 -4.42
N LEU A 309 4.39 11.52 -5.48
CA LEU A 309 5.55 10.62 -5.43
C LEU A 309 6.87 11.39 -5.47
N PHE A 310 7.00 12.40 -6.33
CA PHE A 310 8.30 13.01 -6.65
C PHE A 310 8.36 14.52 -6.45
N GLY A 311 7.28 15.19 -6.08
CA GLY A 311 7.28 16.64 -5.86
C GLY A 311 7.48 17.45 -7.13
N VAL A 312 7.09 16.89 -8.28
CA VAL A 312 7.24 17.55 -9.59
C VAL A 312 6.35 18.78 -9.67
N ARG A 313 6.94 19.92 -10.03
CA ARG A 313 6.19 21.17 -10.27
C ARG A 313 5.25 21.02 -11.45
N ARG A 314 4.11 21.72 -11.40
CA ARG A 314 3.06 21.64 -12.42
C ARG A 314 3.59 21.95 -13.82
N GLU A 315 4.37 23.01 -13.95
CA GLU A 315 4.90 23.46 -15.24
C GLU A 315 5.85 22.41 -15.84
N THR A 316 6.67 21.79 -15.00
CA THR A 316 7.56 20.69 -15.40
C THR A 316 6.76 19.47 -15.84
N LEU A 317 5.73 19.10 -15.08
CA LEU A 317 4.86 17.97 -15.43
C LEU A 317 4.15 18.22 -16.77
N GLU A 318 3.54 19.38 -16.96
CA GLU A 318 2.86 19.72 -18.22
C GLU A 318 3.80 19.68 -19.42
N GLY A 319 5.05 20.15 -19.26
CA GLY A 319 6.08 20.06 -20.30
C GLY A 319 6.37 18.61 -20.68
N ILE A 320 6.56 17.74 -19.69
CA ILE A 320 6.80 16.30 -19.90
C ILE A 320 5.60 15.64 -20.56
N LEU A 321 4.38 15.92 -20.09
CA LEU A 321 3.14 15.37 -20.66
C LEU A 321 2.98 15.73 -22.14
N ARG A 322 3.25 16.98 -22.53
CA ARG A 322 3.23 17.40 -23.94
C ARG A 322 4.30 16.66 -24.75
N GLY A 323 5.51 16.52 -24.20
CA GLY A 323 6.59 15.77 -24.85
C GLY A 323 6.26 14.29 -25.06
N LEU A 324 5.72 13.63 -24.04
CA LEU A 324 5.27 12.24 -24.10
C LEU A 324 4.16 12.07 -25.15
N SER A 325 3.15 12.95 -25.14
CA SER A 325 2.05 12.91 -26.11
C SER A 325 2.50 13.17 -27.55
N ALA A 326 3.56 13.96 -27.75
CA ALA A 326 4.09 14.26 -29.07
C ALA A 326 4.81 13.07 -29.73
N ARG A 327 5.19 12.04 -28.95
CA ARG A 327 5.82 10.82 -29.50
C ARG A 327 4.89 10.03 -30.41
N GLY A 328 3.57 10.14 -30.18
CA GLY A 328 2.56 9.44 -31.00
C GLY A 328 2.61 7.91 -30.90
N ASP A 329 3.17 7.38 -29.81
CA ASP A 329 3.30 5.93 -29.55
C ASP A 329 1.99 5.27 -29.10
N GLY A 330 0.95 6.06 -28.86
CA GLY A 330 -0.37 5.59 -28.43
C GLY A 330 -0.52 5.42 -26.91
N LEU A 331 0.56 5.49 -26.14
CA LEU A 331 0.52 5.28 -24.68
C LEU A 331 -0.17 6.42 -23.95
N ILE A 332 -0.01 7.64 -24.47
CA ILE A 332 -0.53 8.83 -23.83
C ILE A 332 -0.93 9.88 -24.86
N ARG A 333 -2.10 10.47 -24.64
CA ARG A 333 -2.58 11.64 -25.38
C ARG A 333 -2.95 12.73 -24.39
N VAL A 334 -2.50 13.95 -24.65
CA VAL A 334 -2.66 15.06 -23.71
C VAL A 334 -3.29 16.25 -24.43
N ASN A 335 -4.36 16.78 -23.84
CA ASN A 335 -5.07 17.96 -24.32
C ASN A 335 -4.97 19.08 -23.28
N ILE A 336 -3.80 19.72 -23.20
CA ILE A 336 -3.59 20.88 -22.32
C ILE A 336 -3.67 22.16 -23.15
N VAL A 337 -4.85 22.78 -23.19
CA VAL A 337 -5.11 24.03 -23.92
C VAL A 337 -6.11 24.87 -23.13
N LEU A 338 -5.73 26.10 -22.77
CA LEU A 338 -6.56 27.05 -22.01
C LEU A 338 -7.09 26.42 -20.72
N ASP A 339 -8.37 26.07 -20.67
CA ASP A 339 -9.07 25.49 -19.53
C ASP A 339 -9.12 23.96 -19.53
N LEU A 340 -8.57 23.31 -20.57
CA LEU A 340 -8.47 21.85 -20.66
C LEU A 340 -7.11 21.39 -20.15
N ASP A 341 -7.11 20.36 -19.31
CA ASP A 341 -5.91 19.74 -18.74
C ASP A 341 -6.00 18.22 -18.75
N ASN A 342 -6.67 17.66 -19.77
CA ASN A 342 -6.98 16.24 -19.84
C ASN A 342 -5.78 15.39 -20.29
N ILE A 343 -5.63 14.24 -19.66
CA ILE A 343 -4.64 13.21 -19.94
C ILE A 343 -5.41 11.92 -20.23
N PHE A 344 -5.11 11.27 -21.36
CA PHE A 344 -5.69 9.99 -21.76
C PHE A 344 -4.58 8.98 -21.86
N LEU A 345 -4.72 7.86 -21.15
CA LEU A 345 -3.78 6.74 -21.17
C LEU A 345 -4.41 5.55 -21.90
N ASP A 346 -3.58 4.70 -22.51
CA ASP A 346 -4.08 3.47 -23.12
C ASP A 346 -4.43 2.43 -22.04
N HIS A 347 -5.72 2.18 -21.84
CA HIS A 347 -6.25 1.19 -20.90
C HIS A 347 -5.88 -0.26 -21.21
N THR A 348 -5.34 -0.54 -22.39
CA THR A 348 -4.86 -1.88 -22.77
C THR A 348 -3.43 -2.15 -22.32
N CYS A 349 -2.68 -1.10 -21.95
CA CYS A 349 -1.30 -1.20 -21.46
C CYS A 349 -1.25 -1.17 -19.92
N LYS A 350 -0.29 -1.92 -19.36
CA LYS A 350 0.04 -1.91 -17.93
C LYS A 350 1.25 -1.01 -17.65
N ALA A 351 1.34 -0.51 -16.42
CA ALA A 351 2.46 0.32 -15.97
C ALA A 351 3.83 -0.32 -16.24
N VAL A 352 3.93 -1.64 -16.03
CA VAL A 352 5.18 -2.37 -16.24
C VAL A 352 5.63 -2.40 -17.72
N GLU A 353 4.70 -2.34 -18.67
CA GLU A 353 4.98 -2.41 -20.11
C GLU A 353 5.52 -1.09 -20.66
N VAL A 354 5.16 0.04 -20.02
CA VAL A 354 5.71 1.36 -20.34
C VAL A 354 7.24 1.41 -20.24
N LEU A 355 7.83 0.58 -19.38
CA LEU A 355 9.28 0.52 -19.18
C LEU A 355 10.04 -0.08 -20.38
N ASP A 356 9.35 -0.81 -21.27
CA ASP A 356 9.93 -1.43 -22.46
C ASP A 356 9.85 -0.52 -23.70
N LEU A 357 9.00 0.51 -23.65
CA LEU A 357 8.63 1.35 -24.79
C LEU A 357 9.33 2.73 -24.78
N ALA A 358 10.23 2.95 -23.83
CA ALA A 358 10.81 4.26 -23.53
C ALA A 358 12.32 4.31 -23.74
#